data_AF-A0A6A7LMI6-F1
#
_entry.id   AF-A0A6A7LMI6-F1
#
_cell.length_a   1.000
_cell.length_b   1.000
_cell.length_c   1.000
_cell.angle_alpha   90.00
_cell.angle_beta   90.00
_cell.angle_gamma   90.00
#
_symmetry.space_group_name_H-M   'P 1'
#
loop_
_entity.id
_entity.type
_entity.pdbx_description
1 polymer ?
#
loop_
_entity_poly.entity_id
_entity_poly.type
_entity_poly.pdbx_seq_one_letter_code
_entity_poly.pdbx_strand_id
1 'polypeptide(L)'
;MTMESRGVMLSITTAVILAILIVIVTTSGSPNPAHAQGPPNIVINLTGNEEVPPVQTEATGVAEFIPLEEDSPDEPIAYTVNATNIEGATAGHIHYGIEGENGPIVVTLFNYDTPMNDVSENGTITADKLEGP
;
A
#
# COMPACT_ATOMS: atom_id res chain seq x y z
N MET A 1 -49.43 58.09 -46.19
CA MET A 1 -48.44 57.48 -47.10
C MET A 1 -47.99 56.21 -46.39
N THR A 2 -48.38 55.00 -46.76
CA THR A 2 -48.64 54.31 -48.04
C THR A 2 -49.61 53.15 -47.75
N MET A 3 -50.68 53.00 -48.53
CA MET A 3 -50.88 51.93 -49.53
C MET A 3 -50.69 50.50 -49.01
N GLU A 4 -51.81 49.78 -49.03
CA GLU A 4 -51.98 48.36 -48.72
C GLU A 4 -51.24 47.46 -49.73
N SER A 5 -50.76 46.30 -49.28
CA SER A 5 -50.67 45.10 -50.12
C SER A 5 -50.53 43.82 -49.29
N ARG A 6 -51.67 43.11 -49.17
CA ARG A 6 -51.89 41.69 -49.48
C ARG A 6 -50.65 40.76 -49.56
N GLY A 7 -50.77 39.59 -48.95
CA GLY A 7 -50.28 38.34 -49.56
C GLY A 7 -49.40 37.46 -48.67
N VAL A 8 -49.96 36.33 -48.25
CA VAL A 8 -49.41 34.96 -48.28
C VAL A 8 -47.91 34.87 -48.61
N MET A 9 -47.11 34.21 -47.77
CA MET A 9 -46.58 32.85 -48.05
C MET A 9 -45.51 32.44 -47.02
N LEU A 10 -45.78 31.29 -46.41
CA LEU A 10 -44.86 30.41 -45.72
C LEU A 10 -43.51 30.28 -46.46
N SER A 11 -42.40 30.58 -45.78
CA SER A 11 -41.07 30.15 -46.22
C SER A 11 -40.42 29.36 -45.09
N ILE A 12 -40.36 28.04 -45.28
CA ILE A 12 -39.67 27.08 -44.43
C ILE A 12 -38.20 27.13 -44.82
N THR A 13 -37.34 27.64 -43.94
CA THR A 13 -35.92 27.26 -43.93
C THR A 13 -35.51 26.96 -42.49
N THR A 14 -35.17 25.71 -42.29
CA THR A 14 -34.73 25.01 -41.08
C THR A 14 -33.69 25.77 -40.26
N ALA A 15 -33.96 25.95 -38.97
CA ALA A 15 -32.93 26.08 -37.95
C ALA A 15 -33.29 25.15 -36.78
N VAL A 16 -32.74 23.94 -36.84
CA VAL A 16 -32.72 22.99 -35.73
C VAL A 16 -31.73 23.52 -34.70
N ILE A 17 -32.21 24.06 -33.58
CA ILE A 17 -31.41 24.24 -32.37
C ILE A 17 -32.23 23.78 -31.17
N LEU A 18 -32.27 22.45 -31.02
CA LEU A 18 -31.97 21.70 -29.81
C LEU A 18 -31.98 22.51 -28.49
N ALA A 19 -33.16 22.66 -27.88
CA ALA A 19 -33.28 23.05 -26.48
C ALA A 19 -33.08 21.81 -25.59
N ILE A 20 -31.81 21.44 -25.36
CA ILE A 20 -31.47 20.48 -24.30
C ILE A 20 -31.57 21.22 -22.97
N LEU A 21 -32.52 20.78 -22.15
CA LEU A 21 -32.59 21.10 -20.74
C LEU A 21 -31.31 20.58 -20.06
N ILE A 22 -30.35 21.45 -19.78
CA ILE A 22 -29.20 21.11 -18.95
C ILE A 22 -29.69 21.05 -17.50
N VAL A 23 -30.02 19.84 -17.04
CA VAL A 23 -30.12 19.56 -15.62
C VAL A 23 -28.69 19.54 -15.08
N ILE A 24 -28.26 20.61 -14.44
CA ILE A 24 -27.00 20.61 -13.68
C ILE A 24 -27.28 19.79 -12.42
N VAL A 25 -27.05 18.48 -12.50
CA VAL A 25 -26.88 17.65 -11.30
C VAL A 25 -25.52 18.03 -10.75
N THR A 26 -25.48 18.91 -9.75
CA THR A 26 -24.30 19.02 -8.89
C THR A 26 -24.28 17.77 -8.02
N THR A 27 -23.59 16.72 -8.45
CA THR A 27 -23.17 15.67 -7.52
C THR A 27 -22.15 16.33 -6.59
N SER A 28 -22.61 16.79 -5.43
CA SER A 28 -21.74 17.07 -4.30
C SER A 28 -21.09 15.74 -3.95
N GLY A 29 -19.92 15.48 -4.52
CA GLY A 29 -19.07 14.36 -4.14
C GLY A 29 -18.84 14.48 -2.65
N SER A 30 -19.31 13.49 -1.89
CA SER A 30 -18.90 13.33 -0.51
C SER A 30 -17.37 13.32 -0.50
N PRO A 31 -16.68 14.19 0.26
CA PRO A 31 -15.29 13.94 0.54
C PRO A 31 -15.27 12.63 1.29
N ASN A 32 -14.87 11.56 0.60
CA ASN A 32 -14.56 10.30 1.26
C ASN A 32 -13.45 10.66 2.24
N PRO A 33 -13.62 10.55 3.57
CA PRO A 33 -12.48 10.57 4.47
C PRO A 33 -11.85 9.16 4.41
N ALA A 34 -11.51 8.69 3.22
CA ALA A 34 -10.52 7.64 3.07
C ALA A 34 -9.19 8.39 3.02
N HIS A 35 -8.18 7.94 3.75
CA HIS A 35 -6.90 8.65 3.98
C HIS A 35 -6.96 9.72 5.09
N ALA A 36 -7.40 9.33 6.28
CA ALA A 36 -7.01 10.01 7.53
C ALA A 36 -6.21 9.08 8.47
N GLN A 37 -5.95 7.84 8.04
CA GLN A 37 -5.12 6.88 8.73
C GLN A 37 -3.97 6.62 7.77
N GLY A 38 -2.73 6.94 8.15
CA GLY A 38 -1.55 6.58 7.37
C GLY A 38 -1.46 5.07 7.15
N PRO A 39 -0.45 4.58 6.41
CA PRO A 39 -0.32 3.16 6.10
C PRO A 39 -0.37 2.30 7.38
N PRO A 40 -1.14 1.20 7.38
CA PRO A 40 -1.38 0.41 8.59
C PRO A 40 -0.11 -0.29 9.05
N ASN A 41 0.01 -0.50 10.38
CA ASN A 41 1.02 -1.39 10.93
C ASN A 41 0.83 -2.80 10.35
N ILE A 42 1.94 -3.44 9.98
CA ILE A 42 1.97 -4.82 9.52
C ILE A 42 2.48 -5.69 10.65
N VAL A 43 1.70 -6.70 11.04
CA VAL A 43 2.09 -7.69 12.07
C VAL A 43 2.09 -9.07 11.43
N ILE A 44 3.19 -9.80 11.58
CA ILE A 44 3.43 -11.11 10.99
C ILE A 44 3.79 -12.09 12.10
N ASN A 45 3.10 -13.24 12.14
CA ASN A 45 3.50 -14.36 12.98
C ASN A 45 4.49 -15.23 12.23
N LEU A 46 5.59 -15.58 12.88
CA LEU A 46 6.65 -16.42 12.34
C LEU A 46 6.51 -17.82 12.95
N THR A 47 6.41 -18.85 12.11
CA THR A 47 6.41 -20.25 12.55
C THR A 47 7.30 -21.10 11.65
N GLY A 48 7.67 -22.30 12.10
CA GLY A 48 8.45 -23.23 11.28
C GLY A 48 7.70 -23.76 10.05
N ASN A 49 6.39 -23.57 9.95
CA ASN A 49 5.61 -24.01 8.79
C ASN A 49 5.85 -23.15 7.55
N GLU A 50 6.31 -21.91 7.73
CA GLU A 50 6.64 -20.97 6.66
C GLU A 50 8.06 -21.18 6.11
N GLU A 51 8.85 -22.10 6.69
CA GLU A 51 10.12 -22.54 6.12
C GLU A 51 9.91 -23.41 4.87
N VAL A 52 10.92 -23.45 4.00
CA VAL A 52 10.90 -24.27 2.79
C VAL A 52 12.14 -25.19 2.78
N PRO A 53 11.99 -26.50 3.08
CA PRO A 53 10.77 -27.19 3.52
C PRO A 53 10.36 -26.82 4.97
N PRO A 54 9.08 -27.03 5.36
CA PRO A 54 8.60 -26.78 6.72
C PRO A 54 9.41 -27.52 7.79
N VAL A 55 9.67 -26.83 8.90
CA VAL A 55 10.41 -27.34 10.05
C VAL A 55 9.46 -27.54 11.23
N GLN A 56 9.43 -28.76 11.78
CA GLN A 56 8.72 -29.02 13.02
C GLN A 56 9.52 -28.47 14.21
N THR A 57 9.03 -27.42 14.84
CA THR A 57 9.67 -26.76 15.98
C THR A 57 8.63 -26.10 16.89
N GLU A 58 9.03 -25.82 18.14
CA GLU A 58 8.25 -25.01 19.08
C GLU A 58 8.61 -23.51 19.00
N ALA A 59 9.55 -23.15 18.10
CA ALA A 59 9.93 -21.77 17.85
C ALA A 59 8.78 -20.99 17.21
N THR A 60 8.47 -19.84 17.80
CA THR A 60 7.45 -18.91 17.29
C THR A 60 7.96 -17.49 17.43
N GLY A 61 7.53 -16.59 16.55
CA GLY A 61 7.85 -15.18 16.68
C GLY A 61 6.77 -14.25 16.15
N VAL A 62 6.95 -12.97 16.41
CA VAL A 62 6.15 -11.87 15.88
C VAL A 62 7.10 -10.81 15.34
N ALA A 63 6.88 -10.40 14.10
CA ALA A 63 7.49 -9.22 13.52
C ALA A 63 6.41 -8.14 13.32
N GLU A 64 6.68 -6.92 13.78
CA GLU A 64 5.82 -5.76 13.55
C GLU A 64 6.58 -4.70 12.76
N PHE A 65 5.93 -4.10 11.77
CA PHE A 65 6.45 -3.00 10.95
C PHE A 65 5.50 -1.81 10.99
N ILE A 66 6.04 -0.64 11.34
CA ILE A 66 5.30 0.60 11.57
C ILE A 66 5.89 1.68 10.66
N PRO A 67 5.19 2.10 9.60
CA PRO A 67 5.58 3.28 8.82
C PRO A 67 5.60 4.51 9.72
N LEU A 68 6.70 5.27 9.73
CA LEU A 68 6.88 6.39 10.66
C LEU A 68 6.42 7.73 10.09
N GLU A 69 6.61 7.96 8.78
CA GLU A 69 6.22 9.19 8.10
C GLU A 69 5.68 8.86 6.71
N GLU A 70 4.46 9.30 6.42
CA GLU A 70 3.89 9.26 5.07
C GLU A 70 4.49 10.43 4.26
N ASP A 71 4.92 10.17 3.02
CA ASP A 71 5.48 11.17 2.08
C ASP A 71 6.84 11.81 2.44
N SER A 72 7.65 11.22 3.33
CA SER A 72 9.04 11.64 3.52
C SER A 72 9.95 11.02 2.44
N PRO A 73 11.02 11.68 1.98
CA PRO A 73 11.86 11.15 0.89
C PRO A 73 12.52 9.81 1.21
N ASP A 74 12.63 9.47 2.49
CA ASP A 74 13.30 8.26 2.99
C ASP A 74 12.31 7.18 3.48
N GLU A 75 11.00 7.48 3.54
CA GLU A 75 9.89 6.62 4.00
C GLU A 75 10.28 5.57 5.08
N PRO A 76 10.76 6.00 6.26
CA PRO A 76 11.32 5.08 7.23
C PRO A 76 10.25 4.18 7.87
N ILE A 77 10.62 2.92 8.09
CA ILE A 77 9.77 1.90 8.72
C ILE A 77 10.44 1.45 10.01
N ALA A 78 9.80 1.67 11.17
CA ALA A 78 10.22 1.04 12.41
C ALA A 78 9.85 -0.45 12.39
N TYR A 79 10.69 -1.30 12.95
CA TYR A 79 10.38 -2.72 13.14
C TYR A 79 10.70 -3.20 14.54
N THR A 80 9.97 -4.24 14.95
CA THR A 80 10.35 -5.12 16.07
C THR A 80 10.27 -6.57 15.61
N VAL A 81 11.16 -7.41 16.13
CA VAL A 81 11.15 -8.87 15.95
C VAL A 81 11.36 -9.51 17.30
N ASN A 82 10.38 -10.28 17.75
CA ASN A 82 10.51 -11.11 18.95
C ASN A 82 10.28 -12.57 18.56
N ALA A 83 11.22 -13.45 18.89
CA ALA A 83 11.07 -14.89 18.68
C ALA A 83 11.49 -15.65 19.93
N THR A 84 10.73 -16.68 20.29
CA THR A 84 10.95 -17.49 21.49
C THR A 84 11.07 -18.96 21.13
N ASN A 85 11.81 -19.73 21.93
CA ASN A 85 12.15 -21.15 21.70
C ASN A 85 12.99 -21.38 20.43
N ILE A 86 13.57 -20.32 19.86
CA ILE A 86 14.57 -20.42 18.80
C ILE A 86 15.95 -20.48 19.45
N GLU A 87 16.77 -21.44 19.01
CA GLU A 87 18.13 -21.61 19.51
C GLU A 87 19.14 -21.29 18.42
N GLY A 88 20.24 -20.63 18.80
CA GLY A 88 21.34 -20.35 17.88
C GLY A 88 20.98 -19.43 16.72
N ALA A 89 20.08 -18.48 16.92
CA ALA A 89 19.80 -17.42 15.95
C ALA A 89 21.08 -16.62 15.67
N THR A 90 21.34 -16.33 14.40
CA THR A 90 22.54 -15.58 13.96
C THR A 90 22.19 -14.30 13.20
N ALA A 91 21.02 -14.25 12.58
CA ALA A 91 20.57 -13.10 11.81
C ALA A 91 19.05 -13.15 11.60
N GLY A 92 18.46 -12.03 11.18
CA GLY A 92 17.09 -11.94 10.74
C GLY A 92 16.98 -11.06 9.50
N HIS A 93 16.20 -11.51 8.52
CA HIS A 93 16.12 -10.87 7.20
C HIS A 93 14.67 -10.83 6.69
N ILE A 94 14.41 -9.92 5.75
CA ILE A 94 13.20 -9.92 4.93
C ILE A 94 13.57 -10.45 3.55
N HIS A 95 12.79 -11.42 3.06
CA HIS A 95 12.94 -11.99 1.73
C HIS A 95 11.86 -11.44 0.79
N TYR A 96 12.24 -11.19 -0.46
CA TYR A 96 11.30 -10.88 -1.54
C TYR A 96 11.12 -12.10 -2.43
N GLY A 97 10.01 -12.81 -2.28
CA GLY A 97 9.71 -14.02 -3.02
C GLY A 97 8.21 -14.25 -3.18
N ILE A 98 7.86 -15.28 -3.94
CA ILE A 98 6.49 -15.78 -3.96
C ILE A 98 6.25 -16.69 -2.76
N GLU A 99 4.99 -16.85 -2.37
CA GLU A 99 4.60 -17.74 -1.28
C GLU A 99 5.10 -19.18 -1.52
N GLY A 100 5.78 -19.76 -0.53
CA GLY A 100 6.34 -21.10 -0.61
C GLY A 100 7.70 -21.22 -1.31
N GLU A 101 8.37 -20.09 -1.64
CA GLU A 101 9.73 -20.09 -2.20
C GLU A 101 10.69 -19.18 -1.41
N ASN A 102 11.95 -19.60 -1.31
CA ASN A 102 13.02 -18.78 -0.72
C ASN A 102 13.49 -17.73 -1.74
N GLY A 103 13.01 -16.49 -1.59
CA GLY A 103 13.44 -15.34 -2.40
C GLY A 103 14.77 -14.73 -1.97
N PRO A 104 15.36 -13.79 -2.74
CA PRO A 104 16.51 -12.99 -2.28
C PRO A 104 16.20 -12.19 -1.02
N ILE A 105 17.23 -11.95 -0.21
CA ILE A 105 17.18 -11.01 0.91
C ILE A 105 17.08 -9.59 0.36
N VAL A 106 16.15 -8.80 0.90
CA VAL A 106 15.98 -7.38 0.56
C VAL A 106 16.21 -6.45 1.73
N VAL A 107 16.26 -6.97 2.96
CA VAL A 107 16.63 -6.21 4.16
C VAL A 107 17.26 -7.15 5.17
N THR A 108 18.43 -6.80 5.70
CA THR A 108 18.97 -7.38 6.93
C THR A 108 18.51 -6.58 8.15
N LEU A 109 17.77 -7.22 9.07
CA LEU A 109 17.23 -6.60 10.28
C LEU A 109 18.24 -6.64 11.43
N PHE A 110 18.98 -7.74 11.58
CA PHE A 110 20.03 -7.86 12.60
C PHE A 110 21.02 -8.95 12.21
N ASN A 111 22.22 -8.86 12.79
CA ASN A 111 23.24 -9.90 12.76
C ASN A 111 23.85 -10.01 14.16
N TYR A 112 24.13 -11.24 14.60
CA TYR A 112 24.85 -11.53 15.82
C TYR A 112 26.21 -12.12 15.51
N ASP A 113 27.26 -11.58 16.14
CA ASP A 113 28.62 -12.13 16.04
C ASP A 113 28.73 -13.53 16.66
N THR A 114 27.84 -13.83 17.60
CA THR A 114 27.72 -15.13 18.27
C THR A 114 26.26 -15.56 18.31
N PRO A 115 25.95 -16.85 18.05
CA PRO A 115 24.58 -17.33 18.09
C PRO A 115 23.88 -17.01 19.42
N MET A 116 22.64 -16.53 19.35
CA MET A 116 21.80 -16.22 20.51
C MET A 116 20.58 -17.13 20.58
N ASN A 117 20.11 -17.39 21.80
CA ASN A 117 18.80 -18.01 22.01
C ASN A 117 17.76 -16.92 22.19
N ASP A 118 16.57 -17.17 21.66
CA ASP A 118 15.52 -16.19 21.48
C ASP A 118 15.99 -14.98 20.64
N VAL A 119 15.05 -14.13 20.24
CA VAL A 119 15.31 -12.89 19.50
C VAL A 119 14.46 -11.79 20.12
N SER A 120 15.05 -10.61 20.32
CA SER A 120 14.36 -9.40 20.78
C SER A 120 15.03 -8.18 20.16
N GLU A 121 14.76 -7.92 18.90
CA GLU A 121 15.42 -6.89 18.10
C GLU A 121 14.43 -5.81 17.64
N ASN A 122 14.94 -4.60 17.47
CA ASN A 122 14.18 -3.49 16.92
C ASN A 122 15.10 -2.52 16.17
N GLY A 123 14.51 -1.74 15.27
CA GLY A 123 15.26 -0.73 14.54
C GLY A 123 14.38 0.02 13.55
N THR A 124 15.05 0.70 12.62
CA THR A 124 14.40 1.44 11.53
C THR A 124 15.01 1.02 10.20
N ILE A 125 14.17 0.68 9.24
CA ILE A 125 14.53 0.44 7.84
C ILE A 125 14.45 1.78 7.11
N THR A 126 15.50 2.09 6.37
CA THR A 126 15.66 3.28 5.53
C THR A 126 16.15 2.83 4.15
N ALA A 127 16.04 3.71 3.15
CA ALA A 127 16.38 3.37 1.77
C ALA A 127 17.80 2.80 1.58
N ASP A 128 18.78 3.24 2.39
CA ASP A 128 20.16 2.76 2.38
C ASP A 128 20.35 1.33 2.94
N LYS A 129 19.33 0.79 3.62
CA LYS A 129 19.31 -0.59 4.15
C LYS A 129 18.64 -1.59 3.21
N LEU A 130 18.11 -1.13 2.08
CA LEU A 130 17.53 -2.02 1.08
C LEU A 130 18.65 -2.73 0.32
N GLU A 131 18.47 -4.03 0.13
CA GLU A 131 19.39 -4.95 -0.51
C GLU A 131 18.69 -5.68 -1.67
N GLY A 132 19.45 -6.45 -2.46
CA GLY A 132 18.88 -7.28 -3.52
C GLY A 132 18.71 -6.55 -4.87
N PRO A 133 17.97 -7.16 -5.83
CA PRO A 133 17.86 -6.71 -7.22
C PRO A 133 16.99 -5.47 -7.44
#